data_AF-A0A8H3Q6B6-F1
#
_entry.id   AF-A0A8H3Q6B6-F1
#
_cell.length_a   1.000
_cell.length_b   1.000
_cell.length_c   1.000
_cell.angle_alpha   90.00
_cell.angle_beta   90.00
_cell.angle_gamma   90.00
#
_symmetry.space_group_name_H-M   'P 1'
#
loop_
_entity.id
_entity.type
_entity.pdbx_description
1 polymer ?
#
loop_
_entity_poly.entity_id
_entity_poly.type
_entity_poly.pdbx_seq_one_letter_code
_entity_poly.pdbx_strand_id
1 'polypeptide(L)'
;MKNAEGCFSIQTVKNHFKFIFTFCLHIDETPLIKYIIQRLGVGAFSLRESSVNFTVSSKDALLVIFGVLDKRPLNTSKNLNYLAFRQAYDLYFYRESVNISSELSQEIVTLKDKMNKKRVEFKQSTDHKIHITPY
;
A
#
# COMPACT_ATOMS: atom_id res chain seq x y z
N MET A 1 -14.60 11.15 -7.54
CA MET A 1 -13.37 10.38 -7.25
C MET A 1 -12.46 11.23 -6.36
N LYS A 2 -12.73 11.27 -5.03
CA LYS A 2 -11.95 12.10 -4.09
C LYS A 2 -10.57 11.45 -3.93
N ASN A 3 -9.51 12.21 -4.17
CA ASN A 3 -8.12 11.77 -4.22
C ASN A 3 -7.79 10.61 -3.27
N ALA A 4 -7.59 9.41 -3.82
CA ALA A 4 -7.17 8.22 -3.10
C ALA A 4 -5.69 8.33 -2.67
N GLU A 5 -5.42 9.25 -1.75
CA GLU A 5 -4.10 9.64 -1.22
C GLU A 5 -3.58 8.72 -0.11
N GLY A 6 -4.32 7.68 0.27
CA GLY A 6 -3.95 6.77 1.36
C GLY A 6 -4.08 5.31 0.97
N CYS A 7 -3.38 4.85 -0.07
CA CYS A 7 -3.44 3.46 -0.48
C CYS A 7 -2.51 2.54 0.32
N PHE A 8 -1.34 3.06 0.69
CA PHE A 8 -0.28 2.34 1.41
C PHE A 8 0.15 3.15 2.63
N SER A 9 0.24 2.50 3.79
CA SER A 9 0.58 3.15 5.07
C SER A 9 1.50 2.27 5.90
N ILE A 10 2.58 2.88 6.42
CA ILE A 10 3.48 2.28 7.40
C ILE A 10 3.30 3.02 8.72
N GLN A 11 2.79 2.32 9.73
CA GLN A 11 2.56 2.85 11.07
C GLN A 11 3.63 2.33 12.03
N THR A 12 4.14 3.21 12.89
CA THR A 12 5.06 2.83 13.97
C THR A 12 4.22 2.55 15.21
N VAL A 13 4.29 1.33 15.73
CA VAL A 13 3.56 0.87 16.93
C VAL A 13 4.59 0.39 17.94
N LYS A 14 4.91 1.22 18.94
CA LYS A 14 6.04 0.99 19.86
C LYS A 14 7.34 0.76 19.06
N ASN A 15 7.95 -0.41 19.18
CA ASN A 15 9.18 -0.79 18.47
C ASN A 15 8.89 -1.63 17.22
N HIS A 16 7.66 -1.66 16.72
CA HIS A 16 7.29 -2.45 15.54
C HIS A 16 6.68 -1.58 14.44
N PHE A 17 6.73 -2.08 13.21
CA PHE A 17 6.10 -1.46 12.07
C PHE A 17 4.89 -2.28 11.63
N LYS A 18 3.77 -1.58 11.39
CA LYS A 18 2.54 -2.15 10.84
C LYS A 18 2.36 -1.63 9.42
N PHE A 19 2.16 -2.56 8.50
CA PHE A 19 1.95 -2.30 7.08
C PHE A 19 0.46 -2.43 6.77
N ILE A 20 -0.11 -1.43 6.10
CA ILE A 20 -1.53 -1.39 5.81
C ILE A 20 -1.74 -0.94 4.36
N PHE A 21 -2.48 -1.74 3.61
CA PHE A 21 -3.07 -1.36 2.34
C PHE A 21 -4.55 -1.04 2.55
N THR A 22 -5.02 0.10 2.07
CA THR A 22 -6.43 0.48 2.23
C THR A 22 -6.93 1.30 1.06
N PHE A 23 -8.23 1.26 0.77
CA PHE A 23 -8.85 2.27 -0.07
C PHE A 23 -10.29 2.48 0.37
N CYS A 24 -10.80 3.67 0.07
CA CYS A 24 -12.11 4.15 0.51
C CYS A 24 -12.94 4.48 -0.73
N LEU A 25 -14.17 3.96 -0.76
CA LEU A 25 -15.15 4.15 -1.82
C LEU A 25 -16.46 4.70 -1.24
N HIS A 26 -17.37 5.17 -2.11
CA HIS A 26 -18.70 5.57 -1.66
C HIS A 26 -19.46 4.37 -1.09
N ILE A 27 -20.37 4.59 -0.14
CA ILE A 27 -21.11 3.49 0.51
C ILE A 27 -21.88 2.62 -0.49
N ASP A 28 -22.38 3.20 -1.59
CA ASP A 28 -23.07 2.47 -2.66
C ASP A 28 -22.17 1.47 -3.40
N GLU A 29 -20.85 1.64 -3.33
CA GLU A 29 -19.86 0.74 -3.92
C GLU A 29 -19.53 -0.45 -2.99
N THR A 30 -20.27 -0.64 -1.89
CA THR A 30 -20.12 -1.80 -1.00
C THR A 30 -20.18 -3.16 -1.75
N PRO A 31 -21.05 -3.38 -2.75
CA PRO A 31 -21.03 -4.63 -3.52
C PRO A 31 -19.70 -4.87 -4.25
N LEU A 32 -19.06 -3.80 -4.76
CA LEU A 32 -17.75 -3.89 -5.39
C LEU A 32 -16.66 -4.30 -4.38
N ILE A 33 -16.68 -3.73 -3.17
CA ILE A 33 -15.75 -4.13 -2.11
C ILE A 33 -15.91 -5.61 -1.74
N LYS A 34 -17.16 -6.07 -1.58
CA LYS A 34 -17.45 -7.49 -1.30
C LYS A 34 -16.93 -8.39 -2.42
N TYR A 35 -17.15 -8.01 -3.67
CA TYR A 35 -16.62 -8.73 -4.83
C TYR A 35 -15.08 -8.78 -4.81
N ILE A 36 -14.40 -7.67 -4.52
CA ILE A 36 -12.93 -7.63 -4.42
C ILE A 36 -12.43 -8.59 -3.32
N ILE A 37 -13.03 -8.56 -2.12
CA ILE A 37 -12.67 -9.49 -1.02
C ILE A 37 -12.85 -10.93 -1.46
N GLN A 38 -13.99 -11.26 -2.09
CA GLN A 38 -14.25 -12.61 -2.59
C GLN A 38 -13.23 -13.05 -3.65
N ARG A 39 -12.85 -12.15 -4.57
CA ARG A 39 -11.90 -12.45 -5.65
C ARG A 39 -10.46 -12.59 -5.17
N LEU A 40 -10.06 -11.80 -4.18
CA LEU A 40 -8.71 -11.83 -3.63
C LEU A 40 -8.55 -12.88 -2.51
N GLY A 41 -9.66 -13.30 -1.89
CA GLY A 41 -9.65 -14.18 -0.72
C GLY A 41 -9.07 -13.53 0.54
N VAL A 42 -8.79 -12.22 0.51
CA VAL A 42 -8.17 -11.47 1.60
C VAL A 42 -8.77 -10.08 1.75
N GLY A 43 -8.58 -9.51 2.94
CA GLY A 43 -9.01 -8.17 3.29
C GLY A 43 -10.32 -8.14 4.05
N ALA A 44 -10.55 -7.03 4.72
CA ALA A 44 -11.77 -6.75 5.47
C ALA A 44 -12.35 -5.42 5.00
N PHE A 45 -13.65 -5.23 5.21
CA PHE A 45 -14.28 -3.93 4.99
C PHE A 45 -14.89 -3.38 6.28
N SER A 46 -14.95 -2.06 6.36
CA SER A 46 -15.69 -1.33 7.40
C SER A 46 -16.58 -0.28 6.76
N LEU A 47 -17.81 -0.19 7.25
CA LEU A 47 -18.79 0.80 6.80
C LEU A 47 -18.66 2.05 7.66
N ARG A 48 -18.81 3.20 7.03
CA ARG A 48 -18.98 4.53 7.63
C ARG A 48 -20.24 5.14 7.03
N GLU A 49 -20.69 6.24 7.59
CA GLU A 49 -21.93 6.92 7.21
C GLU A 49 -22.10 7.11 5.69
N SER A 50 -21.05 7.51 4.99
CA SER A 50 -21.09 7.77 3.53
C SER A 50 -19.98 7.04 2.74
N SER A 51 -19.28 6.10 3.37
CA SER A 51 -18.16 5.42 2.73
C SER A 51 -17.94 3.99 3.23
N VAL A 52 -17.30 3.19 2.39
CA VAL A 52 -16.82 1.86 2.72
C VAL A 52 -15.30 1.82 2.56
N ASN A 53 -14.61 1.33 3.57
CA ASN A 53 -13.16 1.15 3.53
C ASN A 53 -12.85 -0.33 3.33
N PHE A 54 -11.99 -0.65 2.38
CA PHE A 54 -11.29 -1.93 2.30
C PHE A 54 -9.93 -1.81 2.96
N THR A 55 -9.52 -2.82 3.73
CA THR A 55 -8.25 -2.81 4.47
C THR A 55 -7.61 -4.19 4.49
N VAL A 56 -6.29 -4.24 4.24
CA VAL A 56 -5.43 -5.42 4.36
C VAL A 56 -4.22 -5.03 5.20
N SER A 57 -3.88 -5.82 6.22
CA SER A 57 -2.73 -5.50 7.10
C SER A 57 -1.94 -6.70 7.64
N SER A 58 -2.42 -7.93 7.45
CA SER A 58 -1.65 -9.12 7.81
C SER A 58 -0.52 -9.37 6.80
N LYS A 59 0.60 -9.92 7.29
CA LYS A 59 1.79 -10.27 6.49
C LYS A 59 1.40 -11.01 5.20
N ASP A 60 0.72 -12.14 5.33
CA ASP A 60 0.45 -13.03 4.18
C ASP A 60 -0.58 -12.44 3.20
N ALA A 61 -1.60 -11.75 3.73
CA ALA A 61 -2.58 -11.08 2.87
C ALA A 61 -1.97 -9.95 2.03
N LEU A 62 -0.96 -9.24 2.56
CA LEU A 62 -0.26 -8.22 1.78
C LEU A 62 0.53 -8.84 0.60
N LEU A 63 1.01 -10.08 0.72
CA LEU A 63 1.65 -10.78 -0.41
C LEU A 63 0.67 -11.00 -1.56
N VAL A 64 -0.61 -11.27 -1.27
CA VAL A 64 -1.65 -11.37 -2.31
C VAL A 64 -1.83 -10.04 -3.03
N ILE A 65 -1.84 -8.93 -2.28
CA ILE A 65 -1.92 -7.58 -2.86
C ILE A 65 -0.72 -7.28 -3.75
N PHE A 66 0.49 -7.62 -3.30
CA PHE A 66 1.72 -7.45 -4.10
C PHE A 66 1.65 -8.26 -5.40
N GLY A 67 1.21 -9.51 -5.35
CA GLY A 67 1.05 -10.35 -6.54
C GLY A 67 0.09 -9.79 -7.60
N VAL A 68 -0.88 -8.95 -7.20
CA VAL A 68 -1.76 -8.23 -8.13
C VAL A 68 -1.06 -6.99 -8.70
N LEU A 69 -0.41 -6.20 -7.84
CA LEU A 69 0.21 -4.93 -8.21
C LEU A 69 1.50 -5.09 -9.02
N ASP A 70 2.28 -6.15 -8.77
CA ASP A 70 3.47 -6.48 -9.55
C ASP A 70 3.12 -6.79 -11.02
N LYS A 71 1.95 -7.39 -11.25
CA LYS A 71 1.46 -7.71 -12.61
C LYS A 71 0.81 -6.52 -13.31
N ARG A 72 0.37 -5.52 -12.54
CA ARG A 72 -0.37 -4.35 -13.03
C ARG A 72 0.17 -3.10 -12.34
N PRO A 73 1.33 -2.58 -12.82
CA PRO A 73 1.92 -1.39 -12.24
C PRO A 73 0.94 -0.22 -12.32
N LEU A 74 0.83 0.55 -11.23
CA LEU A 74 -0.05 1.69 -11.18
C LEU A 74 0.54 2.81 -12.08
N ASN A 75 -0.24 3.43 -12.97
CA ASN A 75 0.30 4.39 -13.94
C ASN A 75 0.67 5.78 -13.36
N THR A 76 0.84 5.92 -12.03
CA THR A 76 0.94 7.24 -11.35
C THR A 76 1.96 7.24 -10.21
N SER A 77 2.11 8.36 -9.50
CA SER A 77 2.89 8.49 -8.26
C SER A 77 2.53 7.46 -7.18
N LYS A 78 1.37 6.80 -7.30
CA LYS A 78 0.99 5.63 -6.48
C LYS A 78 1.91 4.43 -6.69
N ASN A 79 2.52 4.25 -7.86
CA ASN A 79 3.50 3.19 -8.07
C ASN A 79 4.75 3.42 -7.24
N LEU A 80 5.23 4.66 -7.17
CA LEU A 80 6.34 5.01 -6.30
C LEU A 80 5.99 4.79 -4.82
N ASN A 81 4.73 5.04 -4.40
CA ASN A 81 4.28 4.69 -3.04
C ASN A 81 4.26 3.18 -2.82
N TYR A 82 3.81 2.43 -3.81
CA TYR A 82 3.81 0.97 -3.80
C TYR A 82 5.24 0.41 -3.65
N LEU A 83 6.17 0.88 -4.48
CA LEU A 83 7.56 0.43 -4.45
C LEU A 83 8.23 0.70 -3.10
N ALA A 84 8.09 1.91 -2.55
CA ALA A 84 8.61 2.24 -1.23
C ALA A 84 7.97 1.39 -0.11
N PHE A 85 6.65 1.16 -0.20
CA PHE A 85 5.93 0.30 0.74
C PHE A 85 6.40 -1.16 0.67
N ARG A 86 6.59 -1.69 -0.54
CA ARG A 86 7.06 -3.05 -0.79
C ARG A 86 8.48 -3.25 -0.29
N GLN A 87 9.38 -2.31 -0.60
CA GLN A 87 10.76 -2.32 -0.11
C GLN A 87 10.81 -2.31 1.43
N ALA A 88 10.05 -1.43 2.07
CA ALA A 88 9.99 -1.37 3.52
C ALA A 88 9.39 -2.64 4.13
N TYR A 89 8.39 -3.24 3.48
CA TYR A 89 7.82 -4.52 3.89
C TYR A 89 8.87 -5.62 3.85
N ASP A 90 9.64 -5.70 2.76
CA ASP A 90 10.64 -6.76 2.60
C ASP A 90 11.79 -6.61 3.59
N LEU A 91 12.31 -5.39 3.77
CA LEU A 91 13.29 -5.05 4.80
C LEU A 91 12.80 -5.43 6.20
N TYR A 92 11.52 -5.20 6.49
CA TYR A 92 10.96 -5.56 7.78
C TYR A 92 10.77 -7.07 7.92
N PHE A 93 10.07 -7.76 7.01
CA PHE A 93 9.64 -9.14 7.25
C PHE A 93 10.64 -10.22 6.85
N TYR A 94 11.66 -9.89 6.04
CA TYR A 94 12.70 -10.82 5.58
C TYR A 94 14.09 -10.47 6.11
N ARG A 95 14.19 -9.57 7.09
CA ARG A 95 15.43 -9.35 7.85
C ARG A 95 15.91 -10.65 8.51
N GLU A 96 17.23 -10.79 8.60
CA GLU A 96 17.87 -11.92 9.28
C GLU A 96 17.70 -11.87 10.80
N SER A 97 17.77 -10.66 11.38
CA SER A 97 17.67 -10.46 12.82
C SER A 97 16.22 -10.32 13.29
N VAL A 98 15.86 -11.04 14.36
CA VAL A 98 14.56 -10.88 15.01
C VAL A 98 14.40 -9.46 15.60
N ASN A 99 15.50 -8.84 16.02
CA ASN A 99 15.50 -7.49 16.57
C ASN A 99 15.58 -6.43 15.47
N ILE A 100 14.86 -5.33 15.66
CA ILE A 100 14.90 -4.17 14.77
C ILE A 100 16.00 -3.25 15.27
N SER A 101 17.07 -3.09 14.49
CA SER A 101 18.14 -2.15 14.84
C SER A 101 17.71 -0.70 14.61
N SER A 102 18.45 0.24 15.20
CA SER A 102 18.26 1.68 14.97
C SER A 102 18.37 2.03 13.48
N GLU A 103 19.32 1.42 12.78
CA GLU A 103 19.61 1.67 11.36
C GLU A 103 18.44 1.18 10.49
N LEU A 104 17.97 -0.04 10.72
CA LEU A 104 16.82 -0.60 10.02
C LEU A 104 15.55 0.21 10.28
N SER A 105 15.34 0.63 11.53
CA SER A 105 14.22 1.49 11.90
C SER A 105 14.28 2.83 11.15
N GLN A 106 15.45 3.46 11.10
CA GLN A 106 15.66 4.72 10.39
C GLN A 106 15.46 4.57 8.88
N GLU A 107 15.86 3.45 8.29
CA GLU A 107 15.65 3.17 6.87
C GLU A 107 14.16 3.01 6.54
N ILE A 108 13.41 2.24 7.35
CA ILE A 108 11.95 2.09 7.17
C ILE A 108 11.23 3.43 7.34
N VAL A 109 11.66 4.25 8.30
CA VAL A 109 11.12 5.62 8.48
C VAL A 109 11.41 6.49 7.25
N THR A 110 12.62 6.41 6.70
CA THR A 110 13.00 7.14 5.48
C THR A 110 12.13 6.73 4.29
N LEU A 111 11.89 5.42 4.10
CA LEU A 111 11.01 4.92 3.04
C LEU A 111 9.56 5.38 3.25
N LYS A 112 9.07 5.34 4.49
CA LYS A 112 7.75 5.85 4.87
C LYS A 112 7.60 7.33 4.55
N ASP A 113 8.61 8.15 4.83
CA ASP A 113 8.56 9.60 4.56
C ASP A 113 8.66 9.92 3.06
N LYS A 114 9.19 9.00 2.23
CA LYS A 114 9.12 9.07 0.77
C LYS A 114 7.74 8.68 0.20
N MET A 115 6.75 8.34 1.04
CA MET A 115 5.39 7.98 0.61
C MET A 115 4.38 9.11 0.82
N ASN A 116 3.35 9.13 -0.02
CA ASN A 116 2.17 9.99 0.11
C ASN A 116 2.54 11.49 0.25
N LYS A 117 1.87 12.23 1.14
CA LYS A 117 1.98 13.71 1.29
C LYS A 117 3.35 14.21 1.78
N LYS A 118 4.25 13.33 2.21
CA LYS A 118 5.59 13.69 2.66
C LYS A 118 6.66 13.59 1.56
N ARG A 119 6.27 13.10 0.38
CA ARG A 119 7.17 12.98 -0.76
C ARG A 119 7.57 14.36 -1.29
N VAL A 120 8.87 14.62 -1.28
CA VAL A 120 9.48 15.81 -1.91
C VAL A 120 10.05 15.53 -3.32
N GLU A 121 10.24 14.26 -3.69
CA GLU A 121 10.81 13.87 -5.00
C GLU A 121 9.82 13.05 -5.84
N PHE A 122 9.51 13.52 -7.04
CA PHE A 122 8.50 12.94 -7.94
C PHE A 122 9.05 12.31 -9.22
N LYS A 123 10.38 12.18 -9.37
CA LYS A 123 10.99 11.64 -10.59
C LYS A 123 10.76 10.12 -10.68
N GLN A 124 10.07 9.67 -11.71
CA GLN A 124 10.00 8.25 -12.08
C GLN A 124 11.25 7.85 -12.88
N SER A 125 11.67 6.58 -12.76
CA SER A 125 12.75 6.05 -13.61
C SER A 125 12.39 6.17 -15.10
N THR A 126 13.38 6.46 -15.93
CA THR A 126 13.24 6.65 -17.38
C THR A 126 12.73 5.42 -18.13
N ASP A 127 12.74 4.24 -17.50
CA ASP A 127 12.27 2.98 -18.10
C ASP A 127 10.77 2.68 -17.87
N HIS A 128 10.03 3.58 -17.19
CA HIS A 128 8.61 3.34 -16.93
C HIS A 128 7.74 3.59 -18.19
N LYS A 129 7.34 2.51 -18.87
CA LYS A 129 6.38 2.56 -19.98
C LYS A 129 4.97 2.81 -19.44
N ILE A 130 4.41 3.99 -19.74
CA ILE A 130 3.02 4.33 -19.43
C ILE A 130 2.11 3.64 -20.45
N HIS A 131 1.26 2.71 -20.01
CA HIS A 131 0.18 2.17 -20.85
C HIS A 131 -1.08 3.03 -20.70
N ILE A 132 -1.36 3.83 -21.73
CA ILE A 132 -2.63 4.56 -21.86
C ILE A 132 -3.63 3.61 -22.53
N THR A 133 -4.67 3.18 -21.83
CA THR A 133 -5.83 2.53 -22.45
C THR A 133 -6.80 3.60 -22.95
N PRO A 134 -7.15 3.64 -24.24
CA PRO A 134 -8.22 4.51 -24.73
C PRO A 134 -9.58 4.03 -24.16
N TYR A 135 -10.43 4.98 -23.79
CA TYR A 135 -11.83 4.75 -23.38
C TYR A 135 -12.69 4.48 -24.62
#